data_AF-A0A7J3W6G1-F1
#
_entry.id   AF-A0A7J3W6G1-F1
#
_cell.length_a   1.000
_cell.length_b   1.000
_cell.length_c   1.000
_cell.angle_alpha   90.00
_cell.angle_beta   90.00
_cell.angle_gamma   90.00
#
_symmetry.space_group_name_H-M   'P 1'
#
loop_
_entity.id
_entity.type
_entity.pdbx_description
1 polymer ?
#
loop_
_entity_poly.entity_id
_entity_poly.type
_entity_poly.pdbx_seq_one_letter_code
_entity_poly.pdbx_strand_id
1 'polypeptide(L)'
;MRQISYDKRKEYGESLSEIEGKKKYYGERSPRKSIYSKIILVIGEMGSLKHKQIVREINRYSPEKVKRVVNVLKYLEKRGIVEIVNYSNRKNYKLTSKGQRIYERLAKLEEKLYK
;
A
#
# COMPACT_ATOMS: atom_id res chain seq x y z
N MET A 1 -8.11 -55.68 22.59
CA MET A 1 -8.31 -54.25 22.95
C MET A 1 -6.96 -53.59 23.15
N ARG A 2 -6.57 -52.66 22.26
CA ARG A 2 -5.55 -51.62 22.50
C ARG A 2 -5.97 -50.39 21.68
N GLN A 3 -6.40 -49.33 22.36
CA GLN A 3 -6.58 -48.00 21.78
C GLN A 3 -5.19 -47.45 21.44
N ILE A 4 -4.96 -47.20 20.14
CA ILE A 4 -3.74 -46.53 19.67
C ILE A 4 -4.06 -45.04 19.58
N SER A 5 -3.39 -44.26 20.43
CA SER A 5 -3.44 -42.80 20.45
C SER A 5 -3.04 -42.22 19.09
N TYR A 6 -3.85 -41.26 18.63
CA TYR A 6 -3.63 -40.44 17.44
C TYR A 6 -2.44 -39.49 17.65
N ASP A 7 -1.19 -39.98 17.53
CA ASP A 7 -0.02 -39.09 17.64
C ASP A 7 1.16 -39.52 16.75
N LYS A 8 0.90 -39.61 15.45
CA LYS A 8 1.95 -39.62 14.40
C LYS A 8 1.55 -38.81 13.16
N ARG A 9 1.11 -37.55 13.38
CA ARG A 9 1.16 -36.49 12.36
C ARG A 9 2.05 -35.35 12.84
N LYS A 10 3.30 -35.68 13.15
CA LYS A 10 4.41 -34.73 13.28
C LYS A 10 5.34 -34.98 12.10
N GLU A 11 5.12 -34.29 10.98
CA GLU A 11 6.22 -33.87 10.09
C GLU A 11 5.85 -32.78 9.08
N TYR A 12 4.56 -32.57 8.80
CA TYR A 12 4.11 -31.42 8.01
C TYR A 12 3.04 -30.66 8.79
N GLY A 13 3.50 -29.85 9.74
CA GLY A 13 2.68 -28.89 10.45
C GLY A 13 2.37 -27.64 9.65
N GLU A 14 2.40 -27.69 8.31
CA GLU A 14 1.83 -26.59 7.52
C GLU A 14 0.31 -26.69 7.60
N SER A 15 -0.28 -25.87 8.48
CA SER A 15 -1.72 -25.63 8.46
C SER A 15 -2.12 -25.17 7.06
N LEU A 16 -3.29 -25.56 6.57
CA LEU A 16 -3.92 -24.94 5.38
C LEU A 16 -3.96 -23.40 5.51
N SER A 17 -3.99 -22.90 6.76
CA SER A 17 -3.83 -21.48 7.14
C SER A 17 -2.45 -20.86 6.81
N GLU A 18 -1.35 -21.62 6.81
CA GLU A 18 -0.04 -21.12 6.35
C GLU A 18 0.04 -21.05 4.83
N ILE A 19 -0.61 -21.98 4.12
CA ILE A 19 -0.70 -21.95 2.65
C ILE A 19 -1.60 -20.78 2.19
N GLU A 20 -2.68 -20.47 2.93
CA GLU A 20 -3.52 -19.29 2.70
C GLU A 20 -2.83 -17.97 3.14
N GLY A 21 -2.04 -18.01 4.22
CA GLY A 21 -1.17 -16.91 4.64
C GLY A 21 -0.07 -16.58 3.63
N LYS A 22 0.54 -17.60 2.99
CA LYS A 22 1.54 -17.44 1.94
C LYS A 22 0.93 -17.02 0.59
N LYS A 23 -0.30 -17.48 0.25
CA LYS A 23 -1.02 -16.99 -0.95
C LYS A 23 -1.41 -15.51 -0.84
N LYS A 24 -1.70 -15.00 0.37
CA LYS A 24 -1.83 -13.55 0.59
C LYS A 24 -0.54 -12.78 0.30
N TYR A 25 0.62 -13.37 0.62
CA TYR A 25 1.93 -12.74 0.46
C TYR A 25 2.44 -12.69 -0.98
N TYR A 26 2.19 -13.73 -1.80
CA TYR A 26 2.63 -13.72 -3.21
C TYR A 26 1.69 -12.97 -4.16
N GLY A 27 0.44 -12.70 -3.75
CA GLY A 27 -0.45 -11.79 -4.47
C GLY A 27 -0.14 -10.30 -4.26
N GLU A 28 0.95 -9.95 -3.55
CA GLU A 28 1.36 -8.59 -3.15
C GLU A 28 2.48 -7.98 -4.01
N ARG A 29 2.80 -8.54 -5.18
CA ARG A 29 3.73 -7.89 -6.13
C ARG A 29 3.12 -6.71 -6.91
N SER A 30 1.83 -6.41 -6.72
CA SER A 30 1.16 -5.29 -7.39
C SER A 30 1.47 -3.96 -6.69
N PRO A 31 1.99 -2.94 -7.40
CA PRO A 31 2.19 -1.58 -6.87
C PRO A 31 0.91 -1.00 -6.24
N ARG A 32 -0.27 -1.43 -6.71
CA ARG A 32 -1.58 -1.15 -6.09
C ARG A 32 -1.79 -1.68 -4.66
N LYS A 33 -1.00 -2.56 -4.04
CA LYS A 33 -1.35 -3.09 -2.68
C LYS A 33 -0.69 -2.33 -1.52
N SER A 34 0.52 -1.78 -1.69
CA SER A 34 1.21 -1.00 -0.65
C SER A 34 0.57 0.38 -0.46
N ILE A 35 0.36 0.81 0.79
CA ILE A 35 -0.17 2.16 1.09
C ILE A 35 0.71 3.27 0.50
N TYR A 36 2.03 3.07 0.49
CA TYR A 36 2.99 4.04 -0.02
C TYR A 36 2.82 4.24 -1.52
N SER A 37 2.87 3.12 -2.26
CA SER A 37 2.71 3.10 -3.71
C SER A 37 1.32 3.57 -4.14
N LYS A 38 0.25 3.19 -3.42
CA LYS A 38 -1.11 3.72 -3.64
C LYS A 38 -1.15 5.24 -3.56
N ILE A 39 -0.56 5.83 -2.52
CA ILE A 39 -0.56 7.29 -2.35
C ILE A 39 0.24 7.96 -3.47
N ILE A 40 1.39 7.41 -3.83
CA ILE A 40 2.21 7.95 -4.92
C ILE A 40 1.48 7.86 -6.26
N LEU A 41 0.81 6.74 -6.55
CA LEU A 41 -0.01 6.56 -7.76
C LEU A 41 -1.18 7.54 -7.81
N VAL A 42 -1.95 7.65 -6.72
CA VAL A 42 -3.08 8.58 -6.63
C VAL A 42 -2.66 10.04 -6.82
N ILE A 43 -1.58 10.48 -6.15
CA ILE A 43 -1.08 11.85 -6.32
C ILE A 43 -0.48 12.04 -7.72
N GLY A 44 0.23 11.05 -8.26
CA GLY A 44 0.84 11.13 -9.59
C GLY A 44 -0.19 11.19 -10.73
N GLU A 45 -1.31 10.48 -10.59
CA GLU A 45 -2.40 10.45 -11.57
C GLU A 45 -3.25 11.73 -11.51
N MET A 46 -3.55 12.24 -10.31
CA MET A 46 -4.43 13.41 -10.13
C MET A 46 -3.67 14.74 -9.93
N GLY A 47 -2.34 14.70 -9.84
CA GLY A 47 -1.45 15.85 -9.65
C GLY A 47 -1.38 16.37 -8.21
N SER A 48 -2.36 17.17 -7.79
CA SER A 48 -2.35 17.88 -6.50
C SER A 48 -3.65 17.65 -5.74
N LEU A 49 -3.55 17.06 -4.56
CA LEU A 49 -4.73 16.59 -3.81
C LEU A 49 -4.70 16.99 -2.34
N LYS A 50 -5.88 17.23 -1.78
CA LYS A 50 -6.06 17.35 -0.33
C LYS A 50 -5.94 15.98 0.32
N HIS A 51 -5.50 15.97 1.58
CA HIS A 51 -5.52 14.77 2.43
C HIS A 51 -6.85 13.98 2.34
N LYS A 52 -7.99 14.67 2.46
CA LYS A 52 -9.32 14.03 2.40
C LYS A 52 -9.59 13.33 1.05
N GLN A 53 -9.12 13.90 -0.05
CA GLN A 53 -9.26 13.30 -1.38
C GLN A 53 -8.40 12.04 -1.49
N ILE A 54 -7.14 12.11 -1.05
CA ILE A 54 -6.22 10.96 -1.04
C ILE A 54 -6.82 9.80 -0.23
N VAL A 55 -7.38 10.08 0.94
CA VAL A 55 -8.04 9.08 1.80
C VAL A 55 -9.26 8.43 1.11
N ARG A 56 -10.03 9.22 0.37
CA ARG A 56 -11.20 8.75 -0.39
C ARG A 56 -10.77 7.82 -1.54
N GLU A 57 -9.77 8.22 -2.33
CA GLU A 57 -9.27 7.43 -3.47
C GLU A 57 -8.68 6.08 -3.04
N ILE A 58 -7.96 6.06 -1.92
CA ILE A 58 -7.44 4.80 -1.37
C ILE A 58 -8.48 4.00 -0.56
N ASN A 59 -9.74 4.46 -0.56
CA ASN A 59 -10.94 3.85 0.02
C ASN A 59 -10.78 3.47 1.51
N ARG A 60 -10.23 4.38 2.33
CA ARG A 60 -9.90 4.13 3.75
C ARG A 60 -10.78 4.95 4.69
N TYR A 61 -11.84 4.36 5.23
CA TYR A 61 -12.78 5.09 6.11
C TYR A 61 -12.59 4.86 7.62
N SER A 62 -11.81 3.85 8.05
CA SER A 62 -11.56 3.66 9.48
C SER A 62 -10.55 4.69 10.02
N PRO A 63 -10.77 5.29 11.22
CA PRO A 63 -9.86 6.27 11.83
C PRO A 63 -8.40 5.83 11.89
N GLU A 64 -8.14 4.55 12.19
CA GLU A 64 -6.78 3.97 12.21
C GLU A 64 -6.13 3.99 10.83
N LYS A 65 -6.93 3.65 9.80
CA LYS A 65 -6.48 3.66 8.40
C LYS A 65 -6.19 5.09 7.94
N VAL A 66 -6.99 6.07 8.35
CA VAL A 66 -6.76 7.50 8.08
C VAL A 66 -5.46 7.98 8.74
N LYS A 67 -5.25 7.66 10.02
CA LYS A 67 -4.02 8.01 10.75
C LYS A 67 -2.78 7.44 10.05
N ARG A 68 -2.87 6.20 9.56
CA ARG A 68 -1.80 5.57 8.79
C ARG A 68 -1.49 6.32 7.50
N VAL A 69 -2.49 6.82 6.78
CA VAL A 69 -2.31 7.62 5.55
C VAL A 69 -1.60 8.93 5.86
N VAL A 70 -2.01 9.62 6.92
CA VAL A 70 -1.36 10.87 7.36
C VAL A 70 0.10 10.61 7.70
N ASN A 71 0.40 9.54 8.44
CA ASN A 71 1.78 9.18 8.78
C ASN A 71 2.62 8.88 7.54
N VAL A 72 2.04 8.19 6.56
CA VAL A 72 2.73 7.90 5.29
C VAL A 72 2.97 9.17 4.47
N LEU A 73 2.00 10.09 4.38
CA LEU A 73 2.19 11.37 3.71
C LEU A 73 3.33 12.17 4.36
N LYS A 74 3.38 12.26 5.69
CA LYS A 74 4.49 12.89 6.42
C LYS A 74 5.83 12.21 6.15
N TYR A 75 5.85 10.88 6.03
CA TYR A 75 7.06 10.13 5.69
C TYR A 75 7.54 10.44 4.26
N LEU A 76 6.62 10.44 3.29
CA LEU A 76 6.93 10.76 1.89
C LEU A 76 7.41 12.22 1.73
N GLU A 77 6.83 13.14 2.50
CA GLU A 77 7.27 14.53 2.62
C GLU A 77 8.72 14.61 3.12
N LYS A 78 9.02 14.00 4.28
CA LYS A 78 10.38 13.96 4.82
C LYS A 78 11.41 13.34 3.87
N ARG A 79 11.00 12.41 3.00
CA ARG A 79 11.86 11.75 2.00
C ARG A 79 12.03 12.58 0.71
N GLY A 80 11.38 13.74 0.62
CA GLY A 80 11.38 14.61 -0.56
C GLY A 80 10.67 14.00 -1.76
N ILE A 81 9.71 13.09 -1.52
CA ILE A 81 8.91 12.43 -2.58
C ILE A 81 7.63 13.24 -2.85
N VAL A 82 7.04 13.77 -1.79
CA VAL A 82 5.84 14.61 -1.82
C VAL A 82 6.21 15.98 -1.27
N GLU A 83 5.63 17.03 -1.82
CA GLU A 83 5.69 18.39 -1.29
C GLU A 83 4.29 18.86 -0.89
N ILE A 84 4.24 19.77 0.10
CA ILE A 84 3.00 20.41 0.51
C ILE A 84 2.91 21.78 -0.16
N VAL A 85 1.86 21.99 -0.93
CA VAL A 85 1.55 23.27 -1.57
C VAL A 85 0.33 23.87 -0.89
N ASN A 86 0.46 25.09 -0.38
CA ASN A 86 -0.64 25.79 0.29
C ASN A 86 -1.43 26.61 -0.74
N TYR A 87 -2.67 26.20 -1.00
CA TYR A 87 -3.61 26.98 -1.80
C TYR A 87 -4.77 27.42 -0.92
N SER A 88 -4.98 28.74 -0.81
CA SER A 88 -6.11 29.33 -0.07
C SER A 88 -6.26 28.77 1.36
N ASN A 89 -5.15 28.77 2.11
CA ASN A 89 -5.06 28.24 3.48
C ASN A 89 -5.35 26.74 3.63
N ARG A 90 -5.32 25.98 2.53
CA ARG A 90 -5.52 24.52 2.50
C ARG A 90 -4.24 23.83 2.03
N LYS A 91 -3.86 22.78 2.75
CA LYS A 91 -2.70 21.93 2.41
C LYS A 91 -3.07 20.94 1.30
N ASN A 92 -2.43 21.08 0.15
CA ASN A 92 -2.46 20.10 -0.92
C ASN A 92 -1.12 19.36 -0.98
N TYR A 93 -1.14 18.11 -1.40
CA TYR A 93 0.03 17.25 -1.56
C TYR A 93 0.26 17.02 -3.04
N LYS A 94 1.50 17.23 -3.49
CA LYS A 94 1.93 17.05 -4.87
C LYS A 94 3.22 16.22 -4.90
N LEU A 95 3.46 15.46 -5.97
CA LEU A 95 4.76 14.80 -6.16
C LEU A 95 5.84 15.83 -6.51
N THR A 96 7.02 15.68 -5.90
CA THR A 96 8.23 16.38 -6.35
C THR A 96 8.77 15.72 -7.63
N SER A 97 9.78 16.31 -8.28
CA SER A 97 10.47 15.69 -9.42
C SER A 97 11.00 14.28 -9.10
N LYS A 98 11.44 14.06 -7.84
CA LYS A 98 11.87 12.75 -7.36
C LYS A 98 10.68 11.79 -7.21
N GLY A 99 9.57 12.27 -6.66
CA GLY A 99 8.34 11.50 -6.56
C GLY A 99 7.77 11.11 -7.91
N GLN A 100 7.84 12.01 -8.90
CA GLN A 100 7.37 11.75 -10.25
C GLN A 100 8.13 10.60 -10.92
N ARG A 101 9.46 10.54 -10.75
CA ARG A 101 10.26 9.40 -11.24
C ARG A 101 9.87 8.07 -10.57
N ILE A 102 9.50 8.09 -9.29
CA ILE A 102 9.03 6.90 -8.58
C ILE A 102 7.66 6.50 -9.13
N TYR A 103 6.76 7.46 -9.32
CA TYR A 103 5.45 7.23 -9.94
C TYR A 103 5.59 6.57 -11.32
N GLU A 104 6.41 7.11 -12.22
CA GLU A 104 6.61 6.54 -13.55
C GLU A 104 7.16 5.10 -13.51
N ARG A 105 8.09 4.82 -12.58
CA ARG A 105 8.59 3.46 -12.37
C ARG A 105 7.49 2.52 -11.89
N LEU A 106 6.64 2.97 -10.96
CA LEU A 106 5.50 2.19 -10.47
C LEU A 106 4.47 1.96 -11.59
N ALA A 107 4.15 2.99 -12.39
CA ALA A 107 3.21 2.88 -13.51
C ALA A 107 3.71 1.91 -14.59
N LYS A 108 5.00 1.95 -14.94
CA LYS A 108 5.61 0.98 -15.88
C LYS A 108 5.57 -0.46 -15.36
N LEU A 109 5.74 -0.66 -14.05
CA LEU A 109 5.59 -1.98 -13.44
C LEU A 109 4.14 -2.46 -13.48
N GLU A 110 3.16 -1.57 -13.36
CA GLU A 110 1.75 -1.91 -13.52
C GLU A 110 1.40 -2.27 -14.96
N GLU A 111 1.88 -1.51 -15.95
CA GLU A 111 1.60 -1.81 -17.36
C GLU A 111 2.08 -3.21 -17.76
N LYS A 112 3.21 -3.67 -17.21
CA LYS A 112 3.75 -5.02 -17.46
C LYS A 112 2.94 -6.15 -16.79
N LEU A 113 2.13 -5.85 -15.77
CA LEU A 113 1.32 -6.84 -15.05
C LEU A 113 -0.07 -7.06 -15.67
N TYR A 114 -0.54 -6.11 -16.48
CA TYR A 114 -1.89 -6.11 -17.07
C TYR A 114 -1.91 -6.28 -18.60
N LYS A 115 -0.74 -6.39 -19.24
CA LYS A 115 -0.57 -6.91 -20.62
C LYS A 115 -0.31 -8.41 -20.57
#